data_AF-A8SKQ8-F1
#
_entry.id   AF-A8SKQ8-F1
#
_cell.length_a   1.000
_cell.length_b   1.000
_cell.length_c   1.000
_cell.angle_alpha   90.00
_cell.angle_beta   90.00
_cell.angle_gamma   90.00
#
_symmetry.space_group_name_H-M   'P 1'
#
loop_
_entity.id
_entity.type
_entity.pdbx_description
1 polymer ?
#
loop_
_entity_poly.entity_id
_entity_poly.type
_entity_poly.pdbx_seq_one_letter_code
_entity_poly.pdbx_strand_id
1 'polypeptide(L)' 'MKKIDFLERMYQEYNQLDDKIIKLEKALKTKPLDRREKELLIAQYEYMKGYREILNQRINYTKEKYSNL' A
#
# COMPACT_ATOMS: atom_id res chain seq x y z
N MET A 1 7.27 10.77 20.87
CA MET A 1 6.45 9.93 19.96
C MET A 1 6.36 8.54 20.58
N LYS A 2 5.19 8.07 21.02
CA LYS A 2 5.09 6.76 21.70
C LYS A 2 5.22 5.63 20.65
N LYS A 3 5.82 4.49 21.00
CA LYS A 3 6.05 3.34 20.08
C LYS A 3 4.78 2.89 19.36
N ILE A 4 3.64 2.90 20.06
CA ILE A 4 2.30 2.54 19.55
C ILE A 4 1.89 3.43 18.38
N ASP A 5 2.17 4.73 18.47
CA ASP A 5 1.77 5.75 17.49
C ASP A 5 2.55 5.61 16.15
N PHE A 6 3.78 5.06 16.18
CA PHE A 6 4.51 4.76 14.93
C PHE A 6 3.95 3.54 14.19
N LEU A 7 3.69 2.44 14.90
CA LEU A 7 3.15 1.22 14.29
C LEU A 7 1.72 1.44 13.79
N GLU A 8 0.91 2.16 14.56
CA GLU A 8 -0.45 2.54 14.18
C GLU A 8 -0.49 3.36 12.89
N ARG A 9 0.39 4.35 12.76
CA ARG A 9 0.51 5.14 11.52
C ARG A 9 0.87 4.30 10.30
N MET A 10 1.79 3.35 10.44
CA MET A 10 2.13 2.46 9.32
C MET A 10 0.96 1.55 8.93
N TYR A 11 0.15 1.09 9.90
CA TYR A 11 -1.07 0.34 9.59
C TYR A 11 -2.12 1.18 8.90
N GLN A 12 -2.33 2.42 9.35
CA GLN A 12 -3.24 3.35 8.69
C GLN A 12 -2.80 3.61 7.25
N GLU A 13 -1.50 3.86 7.03
CA GLU A 13 -0.92 4.03 5.70
C GLU A 13 -1.11 2.77 4.84
N TYR A 14 -0.88 1.59 5.40
CA TYR A 14 -1.07 0.31 4.70
C TYR A 14 -2.52 0.14 4.23
N ASN A 15 -3.49 0.35 5.12
CA ASN A 15 -4.91 0.20 4.81
C ASN A 15 -5.35 1.22 3.74
N GLN A 16 -4.92 2.48 3.87
CA GLN A 16 -5.21 3.51 2.87
C GLN A 16 -4.61 3.18 1.50
N LEU A 17 -3.41 2.58 1.48
CA LEU A 17 -2.77 2.15 0.24
C LEU A 17 -3.50 0.97 -0.39
N ASP A 18 -3.92 0.00 0.43
CA ASP A 18 -4.66 -1.18 -0.02
C ASP A 18 -6.00 -0.80 -0.65
N ASP A 19 -6.76 0.09 -0.01
CA ASP A 19 -8.00 0.65 -0.55
C ASP A 19 -7.80 1.29 -1.93
N LYS A 20 -6.69 2.01 -2.13
CA LYS A 20 -6.36 2.64 -3.40
C LYS A 20 -5.98 1.59 -4.45
N ILE A 21 -5.24 0.55 -4.08
CA ILE A 21 -4.89 -0.57 -4.98
C ILE A 21 -6.15 -1.27 -5.47
N ILE A 22 -7.10 -1.59 -4.58
CA ILE A 22 -8.38 -2.21 -4.94
C ILE A 22 -9.17 -1.33 -5.92
N LYS A 23 -9.22 -0.01 -5.68
CA LYS A 23 -9.90 0.94 -6.57
C LYS A 23 -9.24 0.99 -7.95
N LEU A 24 -7.90 0.96 -8.03
CA LEU A 24 -7.17 0.92 -9.29
C LEU A 24 -7.40 -0.39 -10.04
N GLU A 25 -7.37 -1.53 -9.35
CA GLU A 25 -7.65 -2.83 -9.95
C GLU A 25 -9.07 -2.87 -10.55
N LYS A 26 -10.07 -2.36 -9.82
CA LYS A 26 -11.43 -2.21 -10.32
C LYS A 26 -11.47 -1.30 -11.55
N ALA A 27 -10.81 -0.14 -11.50
CA ALA A 27 -10.78 0.79 -12.62
C ALA A 27 -10.19 0.16 -13.89
N LEU A 28 -9.10 -0.60 -13.77
CA LEU A 28 -8.48 -1.32 -14.89
C LEU A 28 -9.38 -2.38 -15.52
N LYS A 29 -10.32 -2.96 -14.74
CA LYS A 29 -11.27 -3.97 -15.22
C LYS A 29 -12.56 -3.38 -15.79
N THR A 30 -13.03 -2.24 -15.26
CA THR A 30 -14.39 -1.76 -15.52
C THR A 30 -14.47 -0.46 -16.31
N LYS A 31 -13.40 0.36 -16.38
CA LYS A 31 -13.46 1.65 -17.07
C LYS A 31 -13.04 1.52 -18.53
N PRO A 32 -13.71 2.24 -19.46
CA PRO A 32 -13.25 2.37 -20.83
C PRO A 32 -12.07 3.34 -20.88
N LEU A 33 -10.85 2.83 -20.77
CA LEU A 33 -9.61 3.60 -20.75
C LEU A 33 -8.97 3.58 -22.13
N ASP A 34 -8.39 4.70 -22.55
CA ASP A 34 -7.48 4.71 -23.68
C ASP A 34 -6.15 3.99 -23.35
N ARG A 35 -5.32 3.78 -24.37
CA ARG A 35 -4.04 3.07 -24.21
C ARG A 35 -3.14 3.75 -23.18
N ARG A 36 -3.01 5.08 -23.25
CA ARG A 36 -2.09 5.83 -22.39
C ARG A 36 -2.60 5.87 -20.95
N GLU A 37 -3.90 6.07 -20.75
CA GLU A 37 -4.54 5.98 -19.44
C GLU A 37 -4.32 4.61 -18.79
N LYS A 38 -4.50 3.54 -19.57
CA LYS A 38 -4.29 2.17 -19.09
C LYS A 38 -2.84 1.91 -18.69
N GLU A 39 -1.88 2.33 -19.51
CA GLU A 39 -0.43 2.21 -19.20
C GLU A 39 -0.07 2.94 -17.90
N LEU A 40 -0.56 4.17 -17.72
CA LEU A 40 -0.31 4.96 -16.51
C LEU A 40 -0.93 4.31 -15.26
N LEU A 41 -2.16 3.81 -15.36
CA LEU A 41 -2.84 3.14 -14.25
C LEU A 41 -2.18 1.81 -13.88
N ILE A 42 -1.71 1.03 -14.86
CA ILE A 42 -0.92 -0.19 -14.61
C ILE A 42 0.38 0.16 -13.88
N ALA A 43 1.12 1.17 -14.36
CA ALA A 43 2.35 1.59 -13.71
C ALA A 43 2.09 2.03 -12.27
N GLN A 44 1.08 2.88 -12.05
CA GLN A 44 0.68 3.32 -10.71
C GLN A 44 0.33 2.13 -9.80
N TYR A 45 -0.45 1.18 -10.30
CA TYR A 45 -0.86 -0.01 -9.56
C TYR A 45 0.35 -0.85 -9.11
N GLU A 46 1.32 -1.12 -9.99
CA GLU A 46 2.49 -1.91 -9.64
C GLU A 46 3.42 -1.19 -8.65
N TYR A 47 3.64 0.13 -8.81
CA TYR A 47 4.40 0.91 -7.83
C TYR A 47 3.75 0.88 -6.44
N MET A 48 2.42 0.99 -6.39
CA MET A 48 1.69 0.94 -5.13
C MET A 48 1.75 -0.43 -4.47
N LYS A 49 1.65 -1.52 -5.25
CA LYS A 49 1.84 -2.87 -4.73
C LYS A 49 3.24 -3.09 -4.15
N GLY A 50 4.27 -2.65 -4.87
CA GLY A 50 5.65 -2.71 -4.38
C GLY A 50 5.82 -1.93 -3.07
N TYR A 51 5.24 -0.72 -3.00
CA TYR A 51 5.25 0.06 -1.78
C TYR A 51 4.51 -0.62 -0.62
N ARG A 52 3.36 -1.25 -0.88
CA ARG A 52 2.58 -2.01 0.12
C ARG A 52 3.40 -3.15 0.71
N GLU A 53 4.16 -3.86 -0.11
CA GLU A 53 5.03 -4.94 0.33
C GLU A 53 6.14 -4.44 1.25
N ILE A 54 6.84 -3.37 0.86
CA ILE A 54 7.87 -2.74 1.70
C ILE A 54 7.28 -2.25 3.02
N LEU A 55 6.09 -1.65 2.99
CA LEU A 55 5.42 -1.19 4.19
C LEU A 55 5.04 -2.35 5.13
N ASN A 56 4.59 -3.48 4.59
CA ASN A 56 4.34 -4.70 5.36
C ASN A 56 5.61 -5.25 6.02
N GLN A 57 6.73 -5.29 5.28
CA GLN A 57 8.03 -5.69 5.83
C GLN A 57 8.46 -4.76 6.97
N ARG A 58 8.29 -3.44 6.81
CA ARG A 58 8.58 -2.44 7.87
C ARG A 58 7.70 -2.63 9.10
N ILE A 59 6.41 -2.91 8.91
CA ILE A 59 5.46 -3.22 10.00
C ILE A 59 5.93 -4.46 10.76
N ASN A 60 6.29 -5.54 10.06
CA ASN A 60 6.71 -6.80 10.69
C ASN A 60 8.03 -6.65 11.45
N TYR A 61 9.03 -6.02 10.84
CA TYR A 61 10.28 -5.70 11.53
C TYR A 61 10.05 -4.85 12.79
N THR A 62 9.13 -3.89 12.71
CA THR A 62 8.79 -3.04 13.85
C THR A 62 8.11 -3.83 14.96
N LYS A 63 7.21 -4.76 14.63
CA LYS A 63 6.61 -5.68 15.61
C LYS A 63 7.68 -6.51 16.30
N GLU A 64 8.56 -7.17 15.55
CA GLU A 64 9.63 -8.02 16.09
C GLU A 64 10.56 -7.24 17.01
N LYS A 65 10.98 -6.04 16.58
CA LYS A 65 11.85 -5.17 17.36
C LYS A 65 11.23 -4.75 18.70
N TYR A 66 9.91 -4.58 18.75
CA TYR A 66 9.22 -4.11 19.95
C TYR A 66 8.47 -5.21 20.73
N SER A 67 8.30 -6.41 20.18
CA SER A 67 7.82 -7.59 20.90
C SER A 67 8.91 -8.22 21.77
N ASN A 68 10.17 -8.00 21.41
CA ASN A 68 11.35 -8.47 22.13
C ASN A 68 11.85 -7.46 23.19
N LEU A 69 11.01 -6.51 23.59
CA LEU A 69 11.25 -5.50 24.64
C LEU A 69 10.24 -5.66 25.76
#